data_AF-A0A843EPD9-F1
#
_entry.id   AF-A0A843EPD9-F1
#
_cell.length_a   1.000
_cell.length_b   1.000
_cell.length_c   1.000
_cell.angle_alpha   90.00
_cell.angle_beta   90.00
_cell.angle_gamma   90.00
#
_symmetry.space_group_name_H-M   'P 1'
#
loop_
_entity.id
_entity.type
_entity.pdbx_description
1 polymer ?
#
loop_
_entity_poly.entity_id
_entity_poly.type
_entity_poly.pdbx_seq_one_letter_code
_entity_poly.pdbx_strand_id
1 'polypeptide(L)'
;MSASDIGNNVIFKKQLGLNYEIDQKYVGLKMKENNILSVNFRIPGDLKDEVEGYFKRFKMGEPILVDIGGTGDIRCDFKGISPVLKNKNELDQYFISVTLQEDKTYDPIEEEKCETCSGCGFH
;
A
#
# COMPACT_ATOMS: atom_id res chain seq x y z
N MET A 1 -16.90 -24.97 -2.83
CA MET A 1 -15.64 -24.19 -2.78
C MET A 1 -16.05 -22.82 -2.25
N SER A 2 -16.10 -22.76 -0.91
CA SER A 2 -15.10 -22.13 -0.02
C SER A 2 -15.37 -20.62 0.03
N ALA A 3 -15.82 -20.17 1.20
CA ALA A 3 -15.98 -18.75 1.50
C ALA A 3 -14.69 -18.03 1.07
N SER A 4 -14.83 -16.93 0.35
CA SER A 4 -13.69 -16.09 0.00
C SER A 4 -13.08 -15.57 1.30
N ASP A 5 -12.10 -16.30 1.84
CA ASP A 5 -11.39 -15.94 3.05
C ASP A 5 -10.48 -14.76 2.70
N ILE A 6 -11.02 -13.55 2.85
CA ILE A 6 -10.24 -12.31 2.81
C ILE A 6 -9.15 -12.47 3.88
N GLY A 7 -7.89 -12.44 3.47
CA GLY A 7 -6.75 -12.53 4.38
C GLY A 7 -6.76 -11.39 5.39
N ASN A 8 -6.01 -11.52 6.49
CA ASN A 8 -6.00 -10.53 7.57
C ASN A 8 -5.00 -9.39 7.38
N ASN A 9 -4.27 -9.35 6.26
CA ASN A 9 -3.13 -8.45 6.09
C ASN A 9 -3.37 -7.45 4.96
N VAL A 10 -2.72 -6.30 5.05
CA VAL A 10 -2.55 -5.35 3.95
C VAL A 10 -1.09 -5.45 3.50
N ILE A 11 -0.87 -5.60 2.20
CA ILE A 11 0.46 -5.67 1.61
C ILE A 11 0.67 -4.41 0.76
N PHE A 12 1.70 -3.65 1.12
CA PHE A 12 2.20 -2.55 0.33
C PHE A 12 3.40 -3.05 -0.46
N LYS A 13 3.35 -2.96 -1.80
CA LYS A 13 4.42 -3.48 -2.66
C LYS A 13 5.18 -2.31 -3.29
N LYS A 14 6.48 -2.26 -3.03
CA LYS A 14 7.43 -1.42 -3.76
C LYS A 14 8.10 -2.27 -4.85
N GLN A 15 8.53 -1.64 -5.95
CA GLN A 15 9.30 -2.30 -7.00
C GLN A 15 10.43 -3.19 -6.43
N LEU A 16 10.75 -4.27 -7.15
CA LEU A 16 11.84 -5.21 -6.83
C LEU A 16 11.65 -6.00 -5.52
N GLY A 17 10.41 -6.28 -5.12
CA GLY A 17 10.09 -7.22 -4.04
C GLY A 17 10.26 -6.66 -2.62
N LEU A 18 10.44 -5.35 -2.49
CA LEU A 18 10.43 -4.65 -1.20
C LEU A 18 8.99 -4.48 -0.72
N ASN A 19 8.36 -5.58 -0.32
CA ASN A 19 6.99 -5.58 0.18
C ASN A 19 6.97 -5.34 1.68
N TYR A 20 5.96 -4.63 2.15
CA TYR A 20 5.66 -4.46 3.55
C TYR A 20 4.27 -5.00 3.84
N GLU A 21 4.19 -5.95 4.78
CA GLU A 21 2.96 -6.62 5.16
C GLU A 21 2.63 -6.28 6.61
N ILE A 22 1.36 -5.94 6.86
CA ILE A 22 0.89 -5.56 8.19
C ILE A 22 -0.55 -6.05 8.40
N ASP A 23 -0.86 -6.44 9.64
CA ASP A 23 -2.21 -6.82 10.06
C ASP A 23 -3.21 -5.66 9.84
N GLN A 24 -4.34 -5.96 9.21
CA GLN A 24 -5.41 -5.02 8.91
C GLN A 24 -5.94 -4.30 10.15
N LYS A 25 -5.86 -4.90 11.34
CA LYS A 25 -6.28 -4.25 12.59
C LYS A 25 -5.54 -2.95 12.87
N TYR A 26 -4.34 -2.79 12.31
CA TYR A 26 -3.52 -1.58 12.46
C TYR A 26 -3.75 -0.55 11.35
N VAL A 27 -4.54 -0.87 10.32
CA VAL A 27 -4.69 -0.05 9.11
C VAL A 27 -6.13 0.40 8.94
N GLY A 28 -6.33 1.72 8.94
CA GLY A 28 -7.59 2.35 8.56
C GLY A 28 -7.49 2.98 7.17
N LEU A 29 -8.28 2.48 6.22
CA LEU A 29 -8.35 3.02 4.85
C LEU A 29 -9.52 4.00 4.72
N LYS A 30 -9.25 5.18 4.13
CA LYS A 30 -10.28 6.18 3.84
C LYS A 30 -10.09 6.76 2.44
N MET A 31 -11.04 6.45 1.55
CA MET A 31 -11.14 7.11 0.25
C MET A 31 -11.64 8.55 0.44
N LYS A 32 -11.01 9.47 -0.26
CA LYS A 32 -11.37 10.90 -0.33
C LYS A 32 -11.70 11.24 -1.79
N GLU A 33 -12.10 12.48 -2.03
CA GLU A 33 -12.30 13.03 -3.37
C GLU A 33 -11.02 12.91 -4.22
N ASN A 34 -11.19 12.91 -5.54
CA ASN A 34 -10.09 12.79 -6.51
C ASN A 34 -9.22 11.53 -6.34
N ASN A 35 -9.85 10.43 -5.88
CA ASN A 35 -9.22 9.11 -5.72
C ASN A 35 -8.04 9.11 -4.75
N ILE A 36 -8.03 10.06 -3.81
CA ILE A 36 -7.02 10.11 -2.77
C ILE A 36 -7.36 9.05 -1.72
N LEU A 37 -6.45 8.10 -1.51
CA LEU A 37 -6.55 7.09 -0.47
C LEU A 37 -5.68 7.49 0.73
N SER A 38 -6.32 7.72 1.87
CA SER A 38 -5.63 7.96 3.15
C SER A 38 -5.48 6.64 3.89
N VAL A 39 -4.25 6.19 4.06
CA VAL A 39 -3.89 4.99 4.82
C VAL A 39 -3.43 5.43 6.21
N ASN A 40 -4.22 5.14 7.23
CA ASN A 40 -3.98 5.59 8.59
C ASN A 40 -3.54 4.41 9.45
N PHE A 41 -2.33 4.46 9.94
CA PHE A 41 -1.78 3.46 10.85
C PHE A 41 -2.03 3.85 12.29
N ARG A 42 -2.52 2.91 13.09
CA ARG A 42 -2.58 3.00 14.55
C ARG A 42 -1.82 1.81 15.12
N ILE A 43 -0.58 2.03 15.53
CA ILE A 43 0.40 0.95 15.76
C ILE A 43 1.06 1.07 17.14
N PRO A 44 1.48 -0.06 17.73
CA PRO A 44 2.39 -0.08 18.88
C PRO A 44 3.79 0.48 18.54
N GLY A 45 4.58 0.80 19.55
CA GLY A 45 5.88 1.45 19.39
C GLY A 45 6.94 0.60 18.67
N ASP A 46 6.89 -0.72 18.80
CA ASP A 46 7.76 -1.68 18.12
C ASP A 46 7.60 -1.68 16.60
N LEU A 47 6.40 -1.40 16.08
CA LEU A 47 6.12 -1.30 14.64
C LEU A 47 6.34 0.12 14.06
N LYS A 48 6.49 1.13 14.92
CA LYS A 48 6.58 2.55 14.50
C LYS A 48 7.69 2.76 13.46
N ASP A 49 8.92 2.39 13.82
CA ASP A 49 10.10 2.69 13.01
C ASP A 49 10.11 1.88 11.71
N GLU A 50 9.49 0.70 11.71
CA GLU A 50 9.33 -0.14 10.54
C GLU A 50 8.35 0.49 9.53
N VAL A 51 7.14 0.87 9.96
CA VAL A 51 6.14 1.54 9.11
C VAL A 51 6.70 2.85 8.58
N GLU A 52 7.22 3.71 9.47
CA GLU A 52 7.79 5.00 9.09
C GLU A 52 8.96 4.83 8.11
N GLY A 53 9.86 3.89 8.41
CA GLY A 53 11.04 3.61 7.60
C GLY A 53 10.70 3.05 6.23
N TYR A 54 9.67 2.23 6.10
CA TYR A 54 9.21 1.72 4.81
C TYR A 54 8.72 2.84 3.89
N PHE A 55 7.77 3.67 4.35
CA PHE A 55 7.18 4.71 3.50
C PHE A 55 8.13 5.88 3.22
N LYS A 56 9.11 6.16 4.10
CA LYS A 56 10.17 7.14 3.82
C LYS A 56 11.09 6.76 2.65
N ARG A 57 11.05 5.51 2.18
CA ARG A 57 11.84 5.06 1.01
C ARG A 57 11.19 5.43 -0.32
N PHE A 58 9.96 5.95 -0.32
CA PHE A 58 9.26 6.37 -1.53
C PHE A 58 9.57 7.84 -1.84
N LYS A 59 9.75 8.12 -3.13
CA LYS A 59 9.71 9.48 -3.67
C LYS A 59 8.26 9.86 -3.97
N MET A 60 7.98 11.16 -3.94
CA MET A 60 6.65 11.66 -4.32
C MET A 60 6.35 11.29 -5.78
N GLY A 61 5.18 10.72 -6.04
CA GLY A 61 4.77 10.19 -7.34
C GLY A 61 5.32 8.79 -7.67
N GLU A 62 6.11 8.17 -6.78
CA GLU A 62 6.58 6.80 -7.00
C GLU A 62 5.41 5.81 -6.89
N PRO A 63 5.29 4.83 -7.81
CA PRO A 63 4.19 3.88 -7.79
C PRO A 63 4.29 2.93 -6.59
N ILE A 64 3.13 2.56 -6.06
CA ILE A 64 2.96 1.60 -4.98
C ILE A 64 1.71 0.76 -5.25
N LEU A 65 1.82 -0.56 -5.11
CA LEU A 65 0.64 -1.43 -5.16
C LEU A 65 0.16 -1.72 -3.75
N VAL A 66 -1.15 -1.78 -3.58
CA VAL A 66 -1.80 -2.08 -2.30
C VAL A 66 -2.72 -3.28 -2.49
N ASP A 67 -2.44 -4.36 -1.77
CA ASP A 67 -3.29 -5.55 -1.70
C ASP A 67 -3.94 -5.62 -0.32
N ILE A 68 -5.26 -5.75 -0.28
CA ILE A 68 -6.04 -5.77 0.96
C ILE A 68 -6.64 -7.16 1.12
N GLY A 69 -6.06 -7.97 2.00
CA GLY A 69 -6.57 -9.30 2.28
C GLY A 69 -6.57 -10.25 1.08
N GLY A 70 -5.67 -10.04 0.11
CA GLY A 70 -5.56 -10.90 -1.07
C GLY A 70 -6.67 -10.66 -2.11
N THR A 71 -7.31 -9.49 -2.10
CA THR A 71 -8.35 -9.14 -3.08
C THR A 71 -7.79 -8.68 -4.42
N GLY A 72 -6.46 -8.54 -4.52
CA GLY A 72 -5.78 -8.05 -5.72
C GLY A 72 -5.13 -6.68 -5.52
N ASP A 73 -4.28 -6.30 -6.46
CA ASP A 73 -3.45 -5.10 -6.38
C ASP A 73 -4.19 -3.84 -6.86
N ILE A 74 -4.21 -2.83 -5.99
CA ILE A 74 -4.64 -1.47 -6.31
C ILE A 74 -3.39 -0.64 -6.61
N ARG A 75 -3.25 -0.17 -7.85
CA ARG A 75 -2.14 0.70 -8.23
C ARG A 75 -2.40 2.13 -7.75
N CYS A 76 -1.43 2.66 -7.02
CA CYS A 76 -1.47 4.00 -6.49
C CYS A 76 -0.16 4.73 -6.78
N ASP A 77 -0.22 6.06 -6.76
CA ASP A 77 0.95 6.92 -6.60
C ASP A 77 1.13 7.29 -5.13
N PHE A 78 2.37 7.24 -4.64
CA PHE A 78 2.70 7.78 -3.33
C PHE A 78 2.66 9.31 -3.33
N LYS A 79 1.85 9.92 -2.45
CA LYS A 79 1.74 11.39 -2.34
C LYS A 79 2.34 11.95 -1.05
N GLY A 80 2.76 11.11 -0.11
CA GLY A 80 3.51 11.52 1.07
C GLY A 80 3.12 10.79 2.35
N ILE A 81 3.91 11.04 3.40
CA ILE A 81 3.72 10.54 4.75
C ILE A 81 3.64 11.73 5.72
N SER A 82 2.69 11.69 6.66
CA SER A 82 2.57 12.69 7.71
C SER A 82 3.66 12.49 8.77
N PRO A 83 4.00 13.53 9.55
CA PRO A 83 4.78 13.35 10.77
C PRO A 83 4.15 12.28 11.68
N VAL A 84 4.99 11.50 12.36
CA VAL A 84 4.53 10.50 13.33
C VAL A 84 4.00 11.21 14.57
N LEU A 85 2.79 10.85 15.01
CA LEU A 85 2.18 11.40 16.22
C LEU A 85 2.14 10.32 17.30
N LYS A 86 2.46 10.69 18.53
CA LYS A 86 2.30 9.81 19.70
C LYS A 86 0.98 10.11 20.40
N ASN A 87 0.21 9.07 20.74
CA ASN A 87 -0.97 9.24 21.59
C ASN A 87 -0.54 9.72 22.98
N LYS A 88 -1.15 10.81 23.47
CA LYS A 88 -0.87 11.32 24.81
C LYS A 88 -1.59 10.54 25.92
N ASN A 89 -2.65 9.81 25.58
CA ASN A 89 -3.55 9.16 26.53
C ASN A 89 -3.36 7.64 26.60
N GLU A 90 -2.70 7.02 25.62
CA GLU A 90 -2.41 5.59 25.59
C GLU A 90 -0.89 5.39 25.57
N LEU A 91 -0.40 4.58 26.51
CA LEU A 91 1.01 4.22 26.56
C LEU A 91 1.36 3.43 25.28
N ASP A 92 2.39 3.91 24.60
CA ASP A 92 3.02 3.24 23.46
C ASP A 92 2.18 3.07 22.18
N GLN A 93 1.32 4.05 21.88
CA GLN A 93 0.59 4.08 20.62
C GLN A 93 0.99 5.25 19.72
N TYR A 94 1.17 4.94 18.44
CA TYR A 94 1.60 5.88 17.41
C TYR A 94 0.64 5.92 16.24
N PHE A 95 0.54 7.09 15.62
CA PHE A 95 -0.27 7.35 14.44
C PHE A 95 0.61 7.83 13.30
N ILE A 96 0.42 7.22 12.13
CA ILE A 96 1.10 7.58 10.88
C ILE A 96 0.03 7.64 9.80
N SER A 97 -0.02 8.69 9.00
CA SER A 97 -0.89 8.77 7.84
C SER A 97 -0.05 8.78 6.56
N VAL A 98 -0.38 7.88 5.64
CA VAL A 98 0.18 7.87 4.29
C VAL A 98 -0.91 8.31 3.31
N THR A 99 -0.56 9.19 2.39
CA THR A 99 -1.45 9.65 1.34
C THR A 99 -1.04 8.99 0.04
N LEU A 100 -1.99 8.29 -0.57
CA LEU A 100 -1.87 7.65 -1.86
C LEU A 100 -2.91 8.26 -2.80
N GLN A 101 -2.70 8.13 -4.11
CA GLN A 101 -3.71 8.45 -5.12
C GLN A 101 -3.87 7.26 -6.04
N GLU A 102 -5.06 6.69 -6.10
CA GLU A 102 -5.37 5.54 -6.97
C GLU A 102 -5.27 5.97 -8.45
N ASP A 103 -4.56 5.16 -9.23
CA ASP A 103 -4.52 5.27 -10.69
C ASP A 103 -5.68 4.48 -11.29
N LYS A 104 -6.80 5.17 -11.52
CA LYS A 104 -8.01 4.58 -12.12
C LYS A 104 -7.85 4.18 -13.59
N THR A 105 -6.75 4.56 -14.23
CA THR A 105 -6.47 4.14 -15.61
C THR A 105 -5.70 2.84 -15.68
N TYR A 106 -5.28 2.30 -14.52
CA TYR A 106 -4.58 1.05 -14.43
C TYR A 106 -5.51 -0.15 -14.63
N ASP A 107 -5.24 -0.93 -15.68
CA ASP A 107 -5.82 -2.26 -15.87
C ASP A 107 -4.71 -3.33 -15.72
N PRO A 108 -4.74 -4.17 -14.68
CA PRO A 108 -3.73 -5.21 -14.47
C PRO A 108 -3.65 -6.22 -15.64
N ILE A 109 -4.74 -6.40 -16.39
CA ILE A 109 -4.80 -7.30 -17.56
C ILE A 109 -4.00 -6.73 -18.75
N GLU A 110 -3.84 -5.41 -18.84
CA GLU A 110 -3.05 -4.78 -19.91
C GLU A 110 -1.54 -4.86 -19.65
N GLU A 111 -1.10 -4.83 -18.39
CA GLU A 111 0.32 -4.95 -18.03
C GLU A 111 0.84 -6.39 -18.27
N GLU A 112 0.06 -7.42 -17.93
CA GLU A 112 0.38 -8.84 -18.23
C GLU A 112 0.47 -9.12 -19.75
N LYS A 113 -0.28 -8.37 -20.59
CA LYS A 113 -0.18 -8.46 -22.05
C LYS A 113 1.13 -7.90 -22.61
N CYS A 114 1.72 -6.91 -21.95
CA CYS A 114 3.00 -6.36 -22.38
C CYS A 114 4.18 -7.29 -22.06
N GLU A 115 4.13 -8.03 -20.95
CA GLU A 115 5.19 -8.99 -20.58
C GLU A 115 5.22 -10.23 -21.48
N THR A 116 4.12 -10.53 -22.18
CA THR A 116 4.02 -11.67 -23.11
C THR A 116 4.46 -11.35 -24.56
N CYS A 117 4.95 -10.15 -24.86
CA CYS A 117 5.63 -9.86 -26.13
C CYS A 117 7.09 -10.36 -26.18
N SER A 118 7.33 -11.58 -25.70
CA SER A 118 8.54 -12.35 -25.99
C SER A 118 8.26 -13.27 -27.18
N GLY A 119 8.27 -12.74 -28.41
CA GLY A 119 8.05 -13.60 -29.58
C GLY A 119 7.84 -13.01 -30.97
N CYS A 120 7.89 -11.70 -31.20
CA CYS A 120 7.93 -11.20 -32.59
C CYS A 120 9.36 -11.31 -33.12
N GLY A 121 9.72 -12.52 -33.54
CA GLY A 121 10.99 -12.85 -34.16
C GLY A 121 11.22 -12.04 -35.44
N PHE A 122 12.42 -11.48 -35.53
CA PHE A 122 13.09 -11.30 -36.80
C PHE A 122 13.26 -12.68 -37.45
N HIS A 123 12.54 -12.91 -38.57
CA HIS A 123 12.99 -13.61 -39.80
C HIS A 123 11.83 -13.69 -40.80
#